data_AF-A0A2V9PT56-F1
#
_entry.id   AF-A0A2V9PT56-F1
#
_cell.length_a   1.000
_cell.length_b   1.000
_cell.length_c   1.000
_cell.angle_alpha   90.00
_cell.angle_beta   90.00
_cell.angle_gamma   90.00
#
_symmetry.space_group_name_H-M   'P 1'
#
loop_
_entity.id
_entity.type
_entity.pdbx_description
1 polymer ?
#
loop_
_entity_poly.entity_id
_entity_poly.type
_entity_poly.pdbx_seq_one_letter_code
_entity_poly.pdbx_strand_id
1 'polypeptide(L)'
;MVRSGVWVASIAFLMACAGGNSAPPPQIAVTVHPKPASVVAGSQQQQFSAAISNDSQNRGVTWSVDAIPGGNASVGTISATGLYTPPPAAGSHTITATSIGHSE
;
A
#
# COMPACT_ATOMS: atom_id res chain seq x y z
N MET A 1 34.87 -58.93 -12.21
CA MET A 1 34.75 -57.45 -12.27
C MET A 1 35.08 -57.06 -13.70
N VAL A 2 34.21 -56.49 -14.53
CA VAL A 2 33.38 -55.28 -14.38
C VAL A 2 32.03 -55.49 -15.11
N ARG A 3 30.93 -54.97 -14.55
CA ARG A 3 29.57 -55.09 -15.11
C ARG A 3 29.31 -53.90 -16.04
N SER A 4 29.07 -54.14 -17.32
CA SER A 4 28.60 -53.11 -18.25
C SER A 4 27.41 -53.65 -19.07
N GLY A 5 26.20 -53.38 -18.58
CA GLY A 5 24.96 -53.57 -19.34
C GLY A 5 24.53 -52.24 -19.93
N VAL A 6 24.64 -52.11 -21.24
CA VAL A 6 24.10 -51.00 -22.03
C VAL A 6 22.58 -51.18 -22.13
N TRP A 7 21.81 -50.17 -21.74
CA TRP A 7 20.38 -50.04 -22.07
C TRP A 7 20.22 -48.85 -23.02
N VAL A 8 19.75 -49.12 -24.23
CA VAL A 8 19.20 -48.10 -25.13
C VAL A 8 17.69 -48.20 -25.05
N ALA A 9 17.02 -47.10 -24.72
CA ALA A 9 15.61 -46.89 -25.03
C ALA A 9 15.42 -45.40 -25.38
N SER A 10 15.18 -45.15 -26.66
CA SER A 10 14.73 -43.86 -27.20
C SER A 10 13.26 -43.62 -26.83
N ILE A 11 12.87 -42.37 -26.55
CA ILE A 11 11.73 -41.63 -27.13
C ILE A 11 11.65 -40.26 -26.45
N ALA A 12 11.66 -39.22 -27.28
CA ALA A 12 11.45 -37.84 -26.88
C ALA A 12 9.98 -37.59 -26.49
N PHE A 13 9.74 -36.82 -25.43
CA PHE A 13 8.52 -36.01 -25.32
C PHE A 13 8.83 -34.73 -24.53
N LEU A 14 8.68 -33.60 -25.22
CA LEU A 14 8.64 -32.26 -24.64
C LEU A 14 7.46 -32.18 -23.66
N MET A 15 7.70 -31.83 -22.40
CA MET A 15 6.71 -31.05 -21.66
C MET A 15 7.42 -29.98 -20.84
N ALA A 16 6.99 -28.77 -21.13
CA ALA A 16 7.54 -27.52 -20.70
C ALA A 16 7.73 -27.46 -19.19
N CYS A 17 8.85 -26.85 -18.78
CA CYS A 17 8.85 -26.06 -17.57
C CYS A 17 7.81 -24.95 -17.75
N ALA A 18 6.57 -25.18 -17.31
CA ALA A 18 5.67 -24.08 -16.98
C ALA A 18 6.23 -23.45 -15.70
N GLY A 19 7.30 -22.67 -15.87
CA GLY A 19 7.75 -21.73 -14.87
C GLY A 19 6.57 -20.81 -14.60
N GLY A 20 5.94 -20.97 -13.44
CA GLY A 20 4.97 -20.02 -12.95
C GLY A 20 5.68 -18.68 -12.79
N ASN A 21 5.62 -17.84 -13.81
CA ASN A 21 5.83 -16.41 -13.68
C ASN A 21 4.67 -15.87 -12.85
N SER A 22 4.70 -16.14 -11.54
CA SER A 22 3.95 -15.34 -10.58
C SER A 22 4.62 -13.98 -10.61
N ALA A 23 4.20 -13.13 -11.54
CA ALA A 23 4.46 -11.70 -11.41
C ALA A 23 4.02 -11.34 -9.98
N PRO A 24 4.90 -10.75 -9.14
CA PRO A 24 4.50 -10.37 -7.80
C PRO A 24 3.21 -9.56 -7.90
N PRO A 25 2.21 -9.81 -7.04
CA PRO A 25 0.96 -9.08 -7.09
C PRO A 25 1.29 -7.58 -7.14
N PRO A 26 0.56 -6.79 -7.94
CA PRO A 26 0.85 -5.37 -8.11
C PRO A 26 0.94 -4.72 -6.72
N GLN A 27 2.14 -4.32 -6.30
CA GLN A 27 2.30 -3.64 -5.03
C GLN A 27 1.64 -2.28 -5.15
N ILE A 28 0.53 -2.11 -4.42
CA ILE A 28 -0.18 -0.85 -4.31
C ILE A 28 0.71 0.10 -3.51
N ALA A 29 1.20 1.15 -4.15
CA ALA A 29 2.00 2.17 -3.51
C ALA A 29 1.11 3.38 -3.19
N VAL A 30 1.08 3.79 -1.93
CA VAL A 30 0.32 4.97 -1.49
C VAL A 30 1.31 6.07 -1.12
N THR A 31 1.21 7.21 -1.79
CA THR A 31 2.06 8.39 -1.51
C THR A 31 1.18 9.55 -1.05
N VAL A 32 1.49 10.12 0.12
CA VAL A 32 0.75 11.24 0.69
C VAL A 32 1.51 12.56 0.50
N HIS A 33 0.82 13.59 0.03
CA HIS A 33 1.34 14.94 -0.13
C HIS A 33 0.44 15.97 0.56
N PRO A 34 1.00 17.05 1.16
CA PRO A 34 2.43 17.34 1.32
C PRO A 34 3.08 16.57 2.49
N LYS A 35 4.38 16.26 2.38
CA LYS A 35 5.19 15.66 3.46
C LYS A 35 6.60 16.30 3.47
N PRO A 36 7.01 17.01 4.54
CA PRO A 36 6.28 17.29 5.78
C PRO A 36 5.21 18.38 5.61
N ALA A 37 4.10 18.23 6.32
CA ALA A 37 3.08 19.26 6.44
C ALA A 37 3.14 19.87 7.84
N SER A 38 3.56 21.13 7.94
CA SER A 38 3.44 21.91 9.17
C SER A 38 2.10 22.62 9.17
N VAL A 39 1.22 22.28 10.11
CA VAL A 39 -0.12 22.86 10.22
C VAL A 39 -0.18 23.69 11.49
N VAL A 40 -0.72 24.90 11.41
CA VAL A 40 -0.91 25.74 12.59
C VAL A 40 -2.05 25.17 13.43
N ALA A 41 -1.72 24.75 14.66
CA ALA A 41 -2.68 24.19 15.60
C ALA A 41 -3.88 25.11 15.80
N GLY A 42 -5.08 24.54 15.85
CA GLY A 42 -6.34 25.23 16.17
C GLY A 42 -6.92 26.18 15.11
N SER A 43 -6.25 26.47 13.99
CA SER A 43 -6.75 27.50 13.05
C SER A 43 -6.74 27.12 11.57
N GLN A 44 -5.71 26.42 11.08
CA GLN A 44 -5.59 26.13 9.65
C GLN A 44 -5.88 24.66 9.38
N GLN A 45 -6.90 24.40 8.57
CA GLN A 45 -7.09 23.08 7.99
C GLN A 45 -6.02 22.83 6.93
N GLN A 46 -5.55 21.60 6.83
CA GLN A 46 -4.58 21.20 5.83
C GLN A 46 -5.17 20.13 4.91
N GLN A 47 -5.07 20.36 3.60
CA GLN A 47 -5.49 19.39 2.61
C GLN A 47 -4.34 18.41 2.36
N PHE A 48 -4.60 17.13 2.60
CA PHE A 48 -3.75 16.03 2.19
C PHE A 48 -4.34 15.34 0.97
N SER A 49 -3.48 14.97 0.04
CA SER A 49 -3.83 14.14 -1.11
C SER A 49 -3.02 12.86 -1.05
N ALA A 50 -3.68 11.72 -1.26
CA ALA A 50 -3.03 10.44 -1.42
C ALA A 50 -3.08 10.05 -2.90
N ALA A 51 -1.91 9.88 -3.51
CA ALA A 51 -1.78 9.26 -4.82
C ALA A 51 -1.60 7.76 -4.61
N ILE A 52 -2.52 6.97 -5.13
CA ILE A 52 -2.41 5.52 -5.14
C ILE A 52 -1.88 5.12 -6.52
N SER A 53 -0.75 4.42 -6.56
CA SER A 53 -0.21 3.81 -7.76
C SER A 53 -0.49 2.31 -7.74
N ASN A 54 -0.78 1.75 -8.92
CA ASN A 54 -1.11 0.33 -9.11
C ASN A 54 -2.44 -0.12 -8.45
N ASP A 55 -3.35 0.82 -8.14
CA ASP A 55 -4.73 0.49 -7.75
C ASP A 55 -5.63 0.53 -8.98
N SER A 56 -5.80 -0.63 -9.63
CA SER A 56 -6.68 -0.80 -10.79
C SER A 56 -8.16 -0.63 -10.45
N GLN A 57 -8.52 -0.75 -9.17
CA GLN A 57 -9.90 -0.66 -8.70
C GLN A 57 -10.26 0.74 -8.21
N ASN A 58 -9.27 1.64 -8.09
CA ASN A 58 -9.39 3.03 -7.64
C ASN A 58 -10.41 3.18 -6.50
N ARG A 59 -10.32 2.29 -5.51
CA ARG A 59 -11.34 2.20 -4.47
C ARG A 59 -11.23 3.36 -3.48
N GLY A 60 -10.09 4.04 -3.47
CA GLY A 60 -9.79 5.18 -2.62
C GLY A 60 -8.88 4.81 -1.45
N VAL A 61 -8.70 5.77 -0.55
CA VAL A 61 -7.91 5.59 0.68
C VAL A 61 -8.77 5.80 1.91
N THR A 62 -8.39 5.13 2.99
CA THR A 62 -8.81 5.44 4.35
C THR A 62 -7.74 6.25 5.02
N TRP A 63 -8.14 7.28 5.76
CA TRP A 63 -7.25 8.19 6.47
C TRP A 63 -7.28 7.92 7.96
N SER A 64 -6.11 7.94 8.59
CA SER A 64 -5.96 7.85 10.05
C SER A 64 -4.96 8.89 10.54
N VAL A 65 -5.22 9.44 11.73
CA VAL A 65 -4.32 10.36 12.45
C VAL A 65 -3.81 9.63 13.69
N ASP A 66 -2.49 9.49 13.84
CA ASP A 66 -1.85 8.73 14.93
C ASP A 66 -2.43 7.31 15.11
N ALA A 67 -2.63 6.62 13.98
CA ALA A 67 -3.26 5.30 13.88
C ALA A 67 -4.74 5.24 14.33
N ILE A 68 -5.39 6.39 14.56
CA ILE A 68 -6.82 6.50 14.83
C ILE A 68 -7.55 6.80 13.51
N PRO A 69 -8.40 5.89 13.00
CA PRO A 69 -9.18 6.14 11.80
C PRO A 69 -10.04 7.41 11.93
N GLY A 70 -9.91 8.35 11.00
CA GLY A 70 -10.58 9.66 11.06
C GLY A 70 -10.08 10.62 12.15
N GLY A 71 -9.22 10.17 13.06
CA GLY A 71 -8.69 10.97 14.17
C GLY A 71 -9.69 11.23 15.30
N ASN A 72 -9.36 12.15 16.20
CA ASN A 72 -10.21 12.55 17.32
C ASN A 72 -9.94 14.01 17.75
N ALA A 73 -10.68 14.54 18.74
CA ALA A 73 -10.51 15.92 19.20
C ALA A 73 -9.14 16.24 19.84
N SER A 74 -8.39 15.22 20.28
CA SER A 74 -7.07 15.38 20.89
C SER A 74 -5.92 15.36 19.88
N VAL A 75 -6.06 14.60 18.78
CA VAL A 75 -5.03 14.49 17.72
C VAL A 75 -5.41 15.23 16.43
N GLY A 76 -6.62 15.78 16.36
CA GLY A 76 -7.20 16.33 15.15
C GLY A 76 -8.01 15.28 14.37
N THR A 77 -8.89 15.76 13.52
CA THR A 77 -9.77 14.90 12.70
C THR A 77 -9.43 15.05 11.22
N ILE A 78 -9.47 13.96 10.46
CA ILE A 78 -9.26 13.97 9.01
C ILE A 78 -10.49 13.44 8.28
N SER A 79 -10.92 14.13 7.23
CA SER A 79 -12.03 13.69 6.38
C SER A 79 -11.60 12.55 5.44
N ALA A 80 -12.58 11.84 4.86
CA ALA A 80 -12.32 10.87 3.80
C ALA A 80 -11.68 11.50 2.55
N THR A 81 -11.88 12.81 2.33
CA THR A 81 -11.24 13.57 1.25
C THR A 81 -9.82 14.03 1.59
N GLY A 82 -9.28 13.71 2.77
CA GLY A 82 -7.94 14.09 3.22
C GLY A 82 -7.84 15.49 3.82
N LEU A 83 -8.97 16.13 4.17
CA LEU A 83 -8.96 17.43 4.85
C LEU A 83 -8.72 17.20 6.35
N TYR A 84 -7.53 17.58 6.83
CA TYR A 84 -7.15 17.48 8.23
C TYR A 84 -7.47 18.78 8.97
N THR A 85 -8.19 18.65 10.09
CA THR A 85 -8.49 19.72 11.04
C THR A 85 -7.68 19.48 12.32
N PRO A 86 -6.68 20.34 12.61
CA PRO A 86 -5.85 20.16 13.79
C PRO A 86 -6.62 20.39 15.09
N PRO A 87 -6.21 19.76 16.20
CA PRO A 87 -6.77 20.03 17.50
C PRO A 87 -6.32 21.43 18.02
N PRO A 88 -6.97 21.96 19.07
CA PRO A 88 -6.55 23.21 19.72
C PRO A 88 -5.18 23.09 20.40
N ALA A 89 -4.80 21.87 20.80
CA ALA A 89 -3.51 21.58 21.37
C ALA A 89 -2.44 21.48 20.29
N ALA A 90 -1.29 22.13 20.49
CA ALA A 90 -0.15 21.94 19.61
C ALA A 90 0.47 20.55 19.84
N GLY A 91 0.75 19.82 18.76
CA GLY A 91 1.30 18.48 18.79
C GLY A 91 1.87 18.06 17.43
N SER A 92 2.62 16.96 17.42
CA SER A 92 3.06 16.30 16.18
C SER A 92 2.17 15.08 15.97
N HIS A 93 1.50 15.03 14.82
CA HIS A 93 0.55 13.98 14.48
C HIS A 93 0.96 13.34 13.15
N THR A 94 0.86 12.02 13.09
CA THR A 94 1.19 11.25 11.88
C THR A 94 -0.08 10.91 11.11
N ILE A 95 -0.21 11.47 9.92
CA ILE A 95 -1.32 11.16 9.02
C ILE A 95 -0.90 10.02 8.10
N THR A 96 -1.70 8.96 8.09
CA THR A 96 -1.50 7.78 7.25
C THR A 96 -2.69 7.61 6.33
N ALA A 97 -2.42 7.40 5.03
CA ALA A 97 -3.39 6.97 4.05
C ALA A 97 -3.18 5.50 3.72
N THR A 98 -4.24 4.71 3.83
CA THR A 98 -4.22 3.28 3.53
C THR A 98 -5.15 3.03 2.35
N SER A 99 -4.64 2.49 1.24
CA SER A 99 -5.50 2.09 0.12
C SER A 99 -6.43 0.95 0.56
N ILE A 100 -7.69 1.04 0.17
CA ILE A 100 -8.67 -0.02 0.43
C ILE A 100 -8.63 -1.13 -0.64
N GLY A 101 -7.77 -1.01 -1.64
CA GLY A 101 -7.61 -1.96 -2.74
C GLY A 101 -6.75 -3.19 -2.43
N HIS A 102 -6.47 -3.53 -1.17
CA HIS A 102 -5.68 -4.72 -0.87
C HIS A 102 -6.54 -5.99 -0.88
N SER A 103 -6.59 -6.64 -2.04
CA SER A 103 -6.82 -8.08 -2.19
C SER A 103 -6.78 -8.42 -3.67
N GLU A 104 -5.79 -9.19 -4.11
CA GLU A 104 -5.93 -10.58 -4.60
C GLU A 104 -4.60 -11.32 -4.45
#